data_AF-A0A2J8QQX8-F1
#
_entry.id   AF-A0A2J8QQX8-F1
#
_cell.length_a   1.000
_cell.length_b   1.000
_cell.length_c   1.000
_cell.angle_alpha   90.00
_cell.angle_beta   90.00
_cell.angle_gamma   90.00
#
_symmetry.space_group_name_H-M   'P 1'
#
loop_
_entity.id
_entity.type
_entity.pdbx_description
1 polymer ?
#
loop_
_entity_poly.entity_id
_entity_poly.type
_entity_poly.pdbx_seq_one_letter_code
_entity_poly.pdbx_strand_id
1 'polypeptide(L)'
;LLKHLQRMVSVPQVKANALKVVTLTANDKTSVSFSSLPGQGVIYNVIVWDPFLNTSAAYVPAHTYACSFEAGEGSCASLGRVSSKVFFTLFALLGFFICFFGHRFWKTELFFIGFIIMGFFFYILITRLTPIKYDVNLILTAVAGSVGGMFLVAVWWRFGILSICMLCVGLVLGFLISSVTFFTPLETGSLSVTHAGLQ
;
A
#
# COMPACT_ATOMS: atom_id res chain seq x y z
N LEU A 1 1.64 9.56 -24.74
CA LEU A 1 1.14 10.46 -23.67
C LEU A 1 0.59 11.79 -24.20
N LEU A 2 1.44 12.64 -24.81
CA LEU A 2 1.09 14.03 -25.14
C LEU A 2 -0.17 14.17 -26.01
N LYS A 3 -0.33 13.28 -27.01
CA LYS A 3 -1.53 13.22 -27.87
C LYS A 3 -2.82 12.88 -27.10
N HIS A 4 -2.73 12.03 -26.07
CA HIS A 4 -3.89 11.67 -25.23
C HIS A 4 -4.23 12.77 -24.24
N LEU A 5 -3.22 13.45 -23.68
CA LEU A 5 -3.45 14.63 -22.84
C LEU A 5 -4.12 15.75 -23.64
N GLN A 6 -3.67 16.01 -24.87
CA GLN A 6 -4.27 17.04 -25.72
C GLN A 6 -5.77 16.80 -25.96
N ARG A 7 -6.20 15.55 -26.14
CA ARG A 7 -7.63 15.18 -26.27
C ARG A 7 -8.43 15.37 -24.98
N MET A 8 -7.76 15.53 -23.85
CA MET A 8 -8.37 15.74 -22.53
C MET A 8 -8.37 17.21 -22.09
N VAL A 9 -7.89 18.15 -22.90
CA VAL A 9 -7.86 19.59 -22.53
C VAL A 9 -9.18 20.31 -22.83
N SER A 10 -9.82 19.98 -23.96
CA SER A 10 -11.04 20.68 -24.38
C SER A 10 -12.30 19.90 -24.04
N VAL A 11 -13.33 20.57 -23.51
CA VAL A 11 -14.62 19.97 -23.14
C VAL A 11 -15.24 19.10 -24.25
N PRO A 12 -15.33 19.53 -25.52
CA PRO A 12 -15.92 18.69 -26.57
C PRO A 12 -15.10 17.43 -26.85
N GLN A 13 -13.76 17.51 -26.79
CA GLN A 13 -12.90 16.35 -27.01
C GLN A 13 -12.94 15.39 -25.83
N VAL A 14 -13.04 15.90 -24.60
CA VAL A 14 -13.21 15.06 -23.40
C VAL A 14 -14.52 14.29 -23.48
N LYS A 15 -15.64 14.96 -23.81
CA LYS A 15 -16.95 14.30 -23.95
C LYS A 15 -16.97 13.22 -25.05
N ALA A 16 -16.15 13.38 -26.10
CA ALA A 16 -16.08 12.43 -27.20
C ALA A 16 -15.14 11.24 -26.96
N ASN A 17 -14.10 11.40 -26.13
CA ASN A 17 -13.04 10.40 -25.96
C ASN A 17 -12.96 9.82 -24.54
N ALA A 18 -13.67 10.38 -23.56
CA ALA A 18 -13.65 9.94 -22.17
C ALA A 18 -15.01 9.34 -21.74
N LEU A 19 -14.98 8.43 -20.77
CA LEU A 19 -16.20 7.99 -20.10
C LEU A 19 -16.45 8.82 -18.86
N LYS A 20 -17.69 9.25 -18.72
CA LYS A 20 -18.17 9.95 -17.53
C LYS A 20 -18.31 8.96 -16.37
N VAL A 21 -17.54 9.19 -15.30
CA VAL A 21 -17.49 8.30 -14.12
C VAL A 21 -18.47 8.71 -13.04
N VAL A 22 -18.52 10.00 -12.68
CA VAL A 22 -19.40 10.50 -11.63
C VAL A 22 -19.81 11.94 -11.94
N THR A 23 -21.00 12.32 -11.49
CA THR A 23 -21.42 13.73 -11.42
C THR A 23 -21.57 14.06 -9.95
N LEU A 24 -20.88 15.09 -9.48
CA LEU A 24 -21.00 15.56 -8.11
C LEU A 24 -21.83 16.85 -8.11
N THR A 25 -22.81 16.92 -7.21
CA THR A 25 -23.56 18.11 -6.88
C THR A 25 -22.97 18.79 -5.65
N ALA A 26 -23.31 20.06 -5.38
CA ALA A 26 -22.70 20.85 -4.31
C ALA A 26 -22.86 20.26 -2.89
N ASN A 27 -23.85 19.39 -2.67
CA ASN A 27 -24.07 18.67 -1.41
C ASN A 27 -23.33 17.32 -1.34
N ASP A 28 -22.70 16.87 -2.41
CA ASP A 28 -22.02 15.58 -2.45
C ASP A 28 -20.59 15.69 -1.95
N LYS A 29 -20.10 14.59 -1.37
CA LYS A 29 -18.71 14.49 -0.91
C LYS A 29 -17.76 14.62 -2.10
N THR A 30 -16.79 15.53 -2.02
CA THR A 30 -15.83 15.85 -3.10
C THR A 30 -14.71 14.81 -3.26
N SER A 31 -14.71 13.73 -2.47
CA SER A 31 -13.73 12.66 -2.56
C SER A 31 -14.25 11.48 -3.38
N VAL A 32 -13.49 11.07 -4.39
CA VAL A 32 -13.77 9.88 -5.20
C VAL A 32 -12.59 8.93 -5.17
N SER A 33 -12.86 7.65 -4.95
CA SER A 33 -11.86 6.58 -4.86
C SER A 33 -11.99 5.64 -6.05
N PHE A 34 -10.86 5.29 -6.66
CA PHE A 34 -10.83 4.47 -7.87
C PHE A 34 -9.83 3.33 -7.74
N SER A 35 -10.21 2.15 -8.23
CA SER A 35 -9.29 1.02 -8.36
C SER A 35 -8.44 1.24 -9.60
N SER A 36 -7.17 1.58 -9.39
CA SER A 36 -6.20 1.74 -10.47
C SER A 36 -5.25 0.54 -10.47
N LEU A 37 -5.04 -0.07 -11.64
CA LEU A 37 -4.07 -1.15 -11.77
C LEU A 37 -2.64 -0.57 -11.86
N PRO A 38 -1.68 -1.09 -11.09
CA PRO A 38 -0.30 -0.63 -11.15
C PRO A 38 0.28 -0.86 -12.56
N GLY A 39 0.87 0.19 -13.13
CA GLY A 39 1.50 0.16 -14.46
C GLY A 39 0.55 0.53 -15.60
N GLN A 40 -0.75 0.67 -15.34
CA GLN A 40 -1.72 1.17 -16.30
C GLN A 40 -1.85 2.69 -16.16
N GLY A 41 -1.55 3.43 -17.23
CA GLY A 41 -1.69 4.89 -17.25
C GLY A 41 -3.14 5.32 -17.42
N VAL A 42 -3.68 6.03 -16.43
CA VAL A 42 -5.03 6.60 -16.48
C VAL A 42 -4.95 8.12 -16.40
N ILE A 43 -5.75 8.80 -17.22
CA ILE A 43 -5.85 10.27 -17.24
C ILE A 43 -7.24 10.65 -16.71
N TYR A 44 -7.26 11.44 -15.64
CA TYR A 44 -8.45 11.98 -15.02
C TYR A 44 -8.62 13.45 -15.41
N ASN A 45 -9.85 13.84 -15.76
CA ASN A 45 -10.20 15.23 -15.96
C ASN A 45 -11.52 15.55 -15.27
N VAL A 46 -11.64 16.77 -14.76
CA VAL A 46 -12.84 17.30 -14.10
C VAL A 46 -13.45 18.37 -15.00
N ILE A 47 -14.73 18.20 -15.33
CA ILE A 47 -15.52 19.21 -16.04
C ILE A 47 -16.49 19.81 -15.04
N VAL A 48 -16.42 21.12 -14.86
CA VAL A 48 -17.38 21.88 -14.07
C VAL A 48 -18.39 22.51 -15.02
N TRP A 49 -19.67 22.45 -14.65
CA TRP A 49 -20.77 23.02 -15.40
C TRP A 49 -21.51 24.02 -14.51
N ASP A 50 -21.79 25.21 -15.05
CA ASP A 50 -22.53 26.26 -14.37
C ASP A 50 -23.99 26.27 -14.88
N PRO A 51 -24.99 26.01 -14.02
CA PRO A 51 -26.40 26.06 -14.39
C PRO A 51 -26.91 27.46 -14.71
N PHE A 52 -26.29 28.52 -14.19
CA PHE A 52 -26.76 29.89 -14.40
C PHE A 52 -26.31 30.45 -15.74
N LEU A 53 -25.05 30.21 -16.13
CA LEU A 53 -24.49 30.68 -17.39
C LEU A 53 -24.55 29.65 -18.52
N ASN A 54 -25.00 28.41 -18.25
CA ASN A 54 -24.99 27.28 -19.20
C ASN A 54 -23.61 27.02 -19.83
N THR A 55 -22.53 27.41 -19.15
CA THR A 55 -21.15 27.21 -19.59
C THR A 55 -20.53 25.99 -18.91
N SER A 56 -19.53 25.41 -19.57
CA SER A 56 -18.76 24.31 -18.99
C SER A 56 -17.27 24.56 -19.20
N ALA A 57 -16.48 24.25 -18.18
CA ALA A 57 -15.03 24.41 -18.17
C ALA A 57 -14.37 23.09 -17.78
N ALA A 58 -13.30 22.73 -18.50
CA ALA A 58 -12.46 21.59 -18.16
C ALA A 58 -11.24 22.06 -17.36
N TYR A 59 -10.93 21.35 -16.28
CA TYR A 59 -9.74 21.60 -15.47
C TYR A 59 -8.50 20.93 -16.07
N VAL A 60 -7.34 21.15 -15.45
CA VAL A 60 -6.08 20.56 -15.89
C VAL A 60 -6.14 19.04 -15.66
N PRO A 61 -5.93 18.21 -16.72
CA PRO A 61 -5.98 16.77 -16.56
C PRO A 61 -4.80 16.26 -15.71
N ALA A 62 -5.12 15.40 -14.75
CA ALA A 62 -4.13 14.69 -13.95
C ALA A 62 -3.90 13.29 -14.53
N HIS A 63 -2.67 12.81 -14.52
CA HIS A 63 -2.35 11.44 -14.94
C HIS A 63 -1.72 10.68 -13.78
N THR A 64 -2.04 9.40 -13.67
CA THR A 64 -1.44 8.51 -12.68
C THR A 64 -1.28 7.13 -13.28
N TYR A 65 -0.22 6.44 -12.86
CA TYR A 65 0.05 5.05 -13.22
C TYR A 65 -0.17 4.10 -12.04
N ALA A 66 -0.77 4.62 -10.94
CA ALA A 66 -0.92 3.95 -9.64
C ALA A 66 0.40 3.50 -8.97
N CYS A 67 1.53 3.78 -9.59
CA CYS A 67 2.88 3.48 -9.12
C CYS A 67 3.87 4.43 -9.78
N SER A 68 5.04 4.58 -9.17
CA SER A 68 6.16 5.32 -9.74
C SER A 68 7.04 4.39 -10.57
N PHE A 69 7.56 4.87 -11.70
CA PHE A 69 8.53 4.11 -12.51
C PHE A 69 9.96 4.27 -11.99
N GLU A 70 10.24 5.39 -11.33
CA GLU A 70 11.58 5.85 -10.98
C GLU A 70 11.98 5.54 -9.53
N ALA A 71 11.00 5.20 -8.67
CA ALA A 71 11.30 4.86 -7.30
C ALA A 71 11.97 3.48 -7.21
N GLY A 72 13.06 3.37 -6.46
CA GLY A 72 13.72 2.09 -6.18
C GLY A 72 12.81 1.10 -5.44
N GLU A 73 11.81 1.60 -4.71
CA GLU A 73 10.84 0.82 -3.94
C GLU A 73 9.41 1.33 -4.16
N GLY A 74 8.44 0.42 -4.20
CA GLY A 74 7.06 0.75 -4.59
C GLY A 74 6.88 0.98 -6.09
N SER A 75 7.88 0.60 -6.90
CA SER A 75 7.75 0.68 -8.35
C SER A 75 6.71 -0.28 -8.91
N CYS A 76 6.20 0.03 -10.10
CA CYS A 76 5.26 -0.83 -10.83
C CYS A 76 5.76 -2.28 -10.99
N ALA A 77 7.08 -2.49 -10.98
CA ALA A 77 7.71 -3.80 -11.11
C ALA A 77 8.01 -4.50 -9.77
N SER A 78 8.01 -3.80 -8.64
CA SER A 78 8.46 -4.36 -7.34
C SER A 78 7.56 -5.48 -6.82
N LEU A 79 6.24 -5.36 -7.02
CA LEU A 79 5.26 -6.38 -6.61
C LEU A 79 5.21 -7.59 -7.57
N GLY A 80 5.62 -7.40 -8.82
CA GLY A 80 5.65 -8.44 -9.85
C GLY A 80 6.86 -9.37 -9.80
N ARG A 81 7.93 -8.98 -9.09
CA ARG A 81 9.17 -9.77 -9.00
C ARG A 81 8.93 -11.11 -8.31
N VAL A 82 9.55 -12.15 -8.85
CA VAL A 82 9.53 -13.51 -8.29
C VAL A 82 10.06 -13.51 -6.85
N SER A 83 11.12 -12.74 -6.59
CA SER A 83 11.74 -12.56 -5.26
C SER A 83 10.72 -12.15 -4.19
N SER A 84 9.91 -11.12 -4.46
CA SER A 84 8.87 -10.64 -3.54
C SER A 84 7.77 -11.68 -3.33
N LYS A 85 7.35 -12.37 -4.39
CA LYS A 85 6.33 -13.43 -4.30
C LYS A 85 6.81 -14.58 -3.41
N VAL A 86 8.04 -15.06 -3.62
CA VAL A 86 8.62 -16.13 -2.80
C VAL A 86 8.75 -15.67 -1.35
N PHE A 87 9.23 -14.46 -1.11
CA PHE A 87 9.36 -13.91 0.22
C PHE A 87 8.00 -13.83 0.94
N PHE A 88 7.01 -13.15 0.37
CA PHE A 88 5.70 -12.99 1.00
C PHE A 88 4.95 -14.31 1.19
N THR A 89 5.07 -15.25 0.26
CA THR A 89 4.44 -16.58 0.41
C THR A 89 5.06 -17.38 1.56
N LEU A 90 6.39 -17.36 1.72
CA LEU A 90 7.06 -17.98 2.86
C LEU A 90 6.61 -17.35 4.18
N PHE A 91 6.56 -16.02 4.28
CA PHE A 91 6.09 -15.34 5.50
C PHE A 91 4.61 -15.60 5.78
N ALA A 92 3.77 -15.70 4.75
CA ALA A 92 2.36 -16.05 4.93
C ALA A 92 2.20 -17.47 5.47
N LEU A 93 2.95 -18.44 4.94
CA LEU A 93 2.94 -19.83 5.42
C LEU A 93 3.45 -19.93 6.87
N LEU A 94 4.54 -19.24 7.19
CA LEU A 94 5.08 -19.17 8.55
C LEU A 94 4.09 -18.51 9.51
N GLY A 95 3.51 -17.36 9.11
CA GLY A 95 2.46 -16.65 9.84
C GLY A 95 1.27 -17.55 10.16
N PHE A 96 0.76 -18.24 9.14
CA PHE A 96 -0.35 -19.18 9.27
C PHE A 96 -0.02 -20.32 10.24
N PHE A 97 1.18 -20.90 10.14
CA PHE A 97 1.64 -21.93 11.07
C PHE A 97 1.63 -21.43 12.53
N ILE A 98 2.10 -20.22 12.78
CA ILE A 98 2.12 -19.63 14.12
C ILE A 98 0.71 -19.36 14.64
N CYS A 99 -0.23 -18.93 13.78
CA CYS A 99 -1.60 -18.70 14.22
C CYS A 99 -2.25 -19.96 14.82
N PHE A 100 -1.95 -21.16 14.30
CA PHE A 100 -2.48 -22.42 14.84
C PHE A 100 -1.62 -23.01 15.96
N PHE A 101 -0.30 -22.97 15.81
CA PHE A 101 0.63 -23.66 16.70
C PHE A 101 1.30 -22.76 17.75
N GLY A 102 1.10 -21.44 17.68
CA GLY A 102 1.74 -20.45 18.55
C GLY A 102 1.43 -20.65 20.03
N HIS A 103 0.17 -20.96 20.36
CA HIS A 103 -0.24 -21.24 21.75
C HIS A 103 0.52 -22.43 22.36
N ARG A 104 0.91 -23.43 21.54
CA ARG A 104 1.68 -24.59 22.00
C ARG A 104 3.18 -24.29 22.09
N PHE A 105 3.69 -23.38 21.26
CA PHE A 105 5.11 -23.08 21.14
C PHE A 105 5.40 -21.59 21.40
N TRP A 106 5.26 -21.16 22.65
CA TRP A 106 5.54 -19.77 23.08
C TRP A 106 6.92 -19.25 22.65
N LYS A 107 7.96 -20.11 22.62
CA LYS A 107 9.31 -19.73 22.17
C LYS A 107 9.36 -19.31 20.70
N THR A 108 8.59 -19.95 19.82
CA THR A 108 8.57 -19.59 18.39
C THR A 108 7.82 -18.29 18.18
N GLU A 109 6.73 -18.06 18.92
CA GLU A 109 5.98 -16.80 18.87
C GLU A 109 6.87 -15.59 19.19
N LEU A 110 7.69 -15.69 20.24
CA LEU A 110 8.68 -14.68 20.61
C LEU A 110 9.68 -14.37 19.50
N PHE A 111 10.18 -15.41 18.82
CA PHE A 111 11.10 -15.25 17.69
C PHE A 111 10.46 -14.46 16.55
N PHE A 112 9.22 -14.77 16.19
CA PHE A 112 8.52 -14.10 15.08
C PHE A 112 8.16 -12.65 15.40
N ILE A 113 7.76 -12.35 16.64
CA ILE A 113 7.46 -10.98 17.06
C ILE A 113 8.74 -10.12 17.05
N GLY A 114 9.86 -10.65 17.54
CA GLY A 114 11.16 -9.99 17.44
C GLY A 114 11.62 -9.80 15.99
N PHE A 115 11.37 -10.80 15.14
CA PHE A 115 11.64 -10.71 13.70
C PHE A 115 10.87 -9.58 13.02
N ILE A 116 9.57 -9.44 13.31
CA ILE A 116 8.73 -8.41 12.71
C ILE A 116 9.17 -7.01 13.14
N ILE A 117 9.41 -6.79 14.44
CA ILE A 117 9.78 -5.46 14.96
C ILE A 117 11.13 -5.01 14.41
N MET A 118 12.16 -5.85 14.54
CA MET A 118 13.50 -5.49 14.06
C MET A 118 13.55 -5.46 12.53
N GLY A 119 12.90 -6.40 11.86
CA GLY A 119 12.79 -6.42 10.41
C GLY A 119 12.13 -5.15 9.87
N PHE A 120 11.01 -4.72 10.45
CA PHE A 120 10.32 -3.50 10.03
C PHE A 120 11.18 -2.24 10.23
N PHE A 121 11.81 -2.10 11.41
CA PHE A 121 12.65 -0.94 11.70
C PHE A 121 13.89 -0.89 10.80
N PHE A 122 14.60 -2.02 10.63
CA PHE A 122 15.75 -2.08 9.75
C PHE A 122 15.39 -1.90 8.28
N TYR A 123 14.25 -2.45 7.82
CA TYR A 123 13.75 -2.21 6.48
C TYR A 123 13.64 -0.70 6.25
N ILE A 124 12.87 0.02 7.08
CA ILE A 124 12.71 1.47 6.96
C ILE A 124 14.06 2.20 7.01
N LEU A 125 14.97 1.77 7.88
CA LEU A 125 16.29 2.41 7.98
C LEU A 125 17.11 2.23 6.69
N ILE A 126 17.17 1.02 6.15
CA ILE A 126 17.92 0.69 4.93
C ILE A 126 17.31 1.40 3.72
N THR A 127 15.98 1.41 3.61
CA THR A 127 15.26 2.03 2.50
C THR A 127 15.48 3.55 2.45
N ARG A 128 15.65 4.18 3.62
CA ARG A 128 15.88 5.63 3.74
C ARG A 128 17.33 6.04 3.63
N LEU A 129 18.26 5.22 4.12
CA LEU A 129 19.69 5.57 4.13
C LEU A 129 20.43 5.16 2.88
N THR A 130 19.95 4.15 2.15
CA THR A 130 20.74 3.54 1.07
C THR A 130 19.90 3.18 -0.15
N PRO A 131 20.21 3.71 -1.35
CA PRO A 131 19.58 3.30 -2.60
C PRO A 131 20.18 1.97 -3.10
N ILE A 132 20.00 0.90 -2.33
CA ILE A 132 20.48 -0.45 -2.66
C ILE A 132 19.45 -1.17 -3.53
N LYS A 133 19.90 -2.15 -4.33
CA LYS A 133 19.02 -3.02 -5.12
C LYS A 133 17.98 -3.69 -4.20
N TYR A 134 16.72 -3.68 -4.65
CA TYR A 134 15.57 -4.24 -3.94
C TYR A 134 15.79 -5.67 -3.40
N ASP A 135 16.36 -6.56 -4.21
CA ASP A 135 16.61 -7.96 -3.81
C ASP A 135 17.61 -8.07 -2.65
N VAL A 136 18.62 -7.19 -2.62
CA VAL A 136 19.62 -7.16 -1.55
C VAL A 136 19.01 -6.58 -0.27
N ASN A 137 18.16 -5.56 -0.38
CA ASN A 137 17.46 -4.98 0.77
C ASN A 137 16.56 -6.02 1.46
N LEU A 138 15.82 -6.83 0.69
CA LEU A 138 15.00 -7.91 1.23
C LEU A 138 15.83 -8.94 2.03
N ILE A 139 16.98 -9.36 1.49
CA ILE A 139 17.86 -10.32 2.17
C ILE A 139 18.42 -9.70 3.46
N LEU A 140 18.88 -8.45 3.41
CA LEU A 140 19.45 -7.76 4.56
C LEU A 140 18.40 -7.57 5.67
N THR A 141 17.16 -7.26 5.29
CA THR A 141 16.02 -7.15 6.21
C THR A 141 15.72 -8.50 6.87
N ALA A 142 15.78 -9.60 6.12
CA ALA A 142 15.58 -10.94 6.67
C ALA A 142 16.67 -11.34 7.66
N VAL A 143 17.93 -10.98 7.38
CA VAL A 143 19.06 -11.22 8.29
C VAL A 143 18.94 -10.36 9.55
N ALA A 144 18.62 -9.07 9.42
CA ALA A 144 18.43 -8.19 10.58
C ALA A 144 17.25 -8.64 11.45
N GLY A 145 16.14 -9.05 10.83
CA GLY A 145 14.99 -9.62 11.51
C GLY A 145 15.34 -10.90 12.27
N SER A 146 16.10 -11.82 11.66
CA SER A 146 16.47 -13.09 12.34
C SER A 146 17.36 -12.85 13.55
N VAL A 147 18.29 -11.89 13.48
CA VAL A 147 19.09 -11.44 14.62
C VAL A 147 18.20 -10.85 15.72
N GLY A 148 17.22 -10.02 15.34
CA GLY A 148 16.24 -9.46 16.27
C GLY A 148 15.39 -10.49 17.00
N GLY A 149 14.91 -11.51 16.28
CA GLY A 149 14.17 -12.64 16.84
C GLY A 149 15.03 -13.45 17.83
N MET A 150 16.27 -13.78 17.46
CA MET A 150 17.20 -14.48 18.36
C MET A 150 17.50 -13.67 19.62
N PHE A 151 17.70 -12.35 19.48
CA PHE A 151 17.94 -11.46 20.60
C PHE A 151 16.78 -11.46 21.58
N LEU A 152 15.55 -11.38 21.09
CA LEU A 152 14.34 -11.34 21.94
C LEU A 152 14.14 -12.67 22.69
N VAL A 153 14.39 -13.81 22.03
CA VAL A 153 14.40 -15.13 22.67
C VAL A 153 15.51 -15.24 23.73
N ALA A 154 16.71 -14.70 23.47
CA ALA A 154 17.82 -14.70 24.41
C ALA A 154 17.53 -13.84 25.66
N VAL A 155 16.91 -12.66 25.47
CA VAL A 155 16.47 -11.79 26.57
C VAL A 155 15.42 -12.50 27.41
N TRP A 156 14.44 -13.15 26.78
CA TRP A 156 13.45 -13.95 27.50
C TRP A 156 14.10 -15.11 28.27
N TRP A 157 15.04 -15.83 27.64
CA TRP A 157 15.77 -16.92 28.30
C TRP A 157 16.55 -16.44 29.53
N ARG A 158 17.10 -15.23 29.49
CA ARG A 158 17.94 -14.69 30.57
C ARG A 158 17.14 -14.07 31.70
N PHE A 159 16.08 -13.32 31.39
CA PHE A 159 15.37 -12.51 32.38
C PHE A 159 13.99 -13.07 32.75
N GLY A 160 13.40 -13.96 31.93
CA GLY A 160 12.06 -14.50 32.17
C GLY A 160 10.95 -13.44 32.18
N ILE A 161 11.22 -12.22 31.72
CA ILE A 161 10.28 -11.09 31.82
C ILE A 161 9.21 -11.22 30.72
N LEU A 162 8.00 -11.60 31.15
CA LEU A 162 6.82 -11.73 30.27
C LEU A 162 6.28 -10.36 29.82
N SER A 163 6.50 -9.29 30.60
CA SER A 163 5.91 -7.97 30.37
C SER A 163 6.40 -7.31 29.07
N ILE A 164 7.71 -7.33 28.81
CA ILE A 164 8.30 -6.79 27.56
C ILE A 164 7.75 -7.54 26.34
N CYS A 165 7.53 -8.85 26.47
CA CYS A 165 6.99 -9.67 25.39
C CYS A 165 5.55 -9.24 25.04
N MET A 166 4.69 -9.08 26.05
CA MET A 166 3.31 -8.63 25.86
C MET A 166 3.22 -7.23 25.25
N LEU A 167 4.14 -6.32 25.61
CA LEU A 167 4.25 -4.99 25.00
C LEU A 167 4.58 -5.09 23.50
N CYS A 168 5.56 -5.92 23.12
CA CYS A 168 5.96 -6.12 21.73
C CYS A 168 4.81 -6.70 20.89
N VAL A 169 4.08 -7.69 21.41
CA VAL A 169 2.89 -8.24 20.72
C VAL A 169 1.81 -7.18 20.54
N GLY A 170 1.52 -6.41 21.60
CA GLY A 170 0.55 -5.32 21.56
C GLY A 170 0.91 -4.24 20.53
N LEU A 171 2.21 -3.92 20.39
CA LEU A 171 2.68 -2.92 19.44
C LEU A 171 2.51 -3.39 17.98
N VAL A 172 2.78 -4.66 17.69
CA VAL A 172 2.58 -5.24 16.35
C VAL A 172 1.09 -5.26 16.00
N LEU A 173 0.23 -5.72 16.92
CA LEU A 173 -1.22 -5.72 16.74
C LEU A 173 -1.79 -4.30 16.58
N GLY A 174 -1.33 -3.35 17.39
CA GLY A 174 -1.74 -1.95 17.31
C GLY A 174 -1.36 -1.32 15.97
N PHE A 175 -0.16 -1.60 15.46
CA PHE A 175 0.28 -1.13 14.16
C PHE A 175 -0.58 -1.72 13.01
N LEU A 176 -0.92 -3.01 13.10
CA LEU A 176 -1.82 -3.65 12.15
C LEU A 176 -3.21 -3.02 12.16
N ILE A 177 -3.81 -2.82 13.33
CA ILE A 177 -5.13 -2.19 13.47
C ILE A 177 -5.10 -0.77 12.91
N SER A 178 -4.09 0.03 13.28
CA SER A 178 -3.93 1.40 12.78
C SER A 178 -3.77 1.44 11.25
N SER A 179 -3.05 0.48 10.67
CA SER A 179 -2.88 0.38 9.22
C SER A 179 -4.20 0.03 8.55
N VAL A 180 -4.93 -0.95 9.09
CA VAL A 180 -6.26 -1.31 8.58
C VAL A 180 -7.18 -0.11 8.64
N THR A 181 -7.30 0.60 9.77
CA THR A 181 -8.19 1.76 9.87
C THR A 181 -7.81 2.92 8.95
N PHE A 182 -6.52 3.07 8.62
CA PHE A 182 -6.06 4.14 7.71
C PHE A 182 -6.31 3.80 6.24
N PHE A 183 -6.14 2.53 5.85
CA PHE A 183 -6.28 2.08 4.47
C PHE A 183 -7.66 1.53 4.13
N THR A 184 -8.42 1.07 5.12
CA THR A 184 -9.83 0.72 4.97
C THR A 184 -10.66 1.92 5.41
N PRO A 185 -11.35 2.62 4.49
CA PRO A 185 -12.32 3.63 4.88
C PRO A 185 -13.53 2.91 5.49
N LEU A 186 -13.44 2.54 6.77
CA LEU A 186 -14.53 1.87 7.51
C LEU A 186 -15.70 2.83 7.79
N GLU A 187 -15.53 4.12 7.53
CA GLU A 187 -16.61 5.11 7.43
C GLU A 187 -16.84 5.49 5.96
N THR A 188 -17.53 4.67 5.18
CA THR A 188 -18.76 5.04 4.44
C THR A 188 -19.23 3.86 3.60
N GLY A 189 -20.46 3.42 3.85
CA GLY A 189 -21.13 2.41 3.05
C GLY A 189 -21.28 2.84 1.60
N SER A 190 -21.20 1.84 0.72
CA SER A 190 -21.84 1.70 -0.59
C SER A 190 -21.84 2.94 -1.50
N LEU A 191 -21.18 2.87 -2.66
CA LEU A 191 -21.80 3.21 -3.97
C LEU A 191 -20.83 2.98 -5.15
N SER A 192 -21.41 2.53 -6.26
CA SER A 192 -20.76 1.97 -7.46
C SER A 192 -21.10 2.82 -8.70
N VAL A 193 -20.11 3.39 -9.41
CA VAL A 193 -20.24 4.00 -10.78
C VAL A 193 -18.88 4.00 -11.54
N THR A 194 -18.90 4.06 -12.89
CA THR A 194 -18.10 3.36 -13.94
C THR A 194 -16.91 4.10 -14.62
N HIS A 195 -15.85 3.40 -15.08
CA HIS A 195 -14.69 3.95 -15.85
C HIS A 195 -14.59 3.51 -17.32
N ALA A 196 -13.98 4.33 -18.20
CA ALA A 196 -13.50 3.88 -19.52
C ALA A 196 -12.07 3.35 -19.40
N GLY A 197 -11.89 2.09 -19.77
CA GLY A 197 -10.58 1.57 -20.10
C GLY A 197 -10.09 2.18 -21.40
N LEU A 198 -8.86 2.69 -21.40
CA LEU A 198 -8.11 2.90 -22.63
C LEU A 198 -7.67 1.51 -23.12
N GLN A 199 -8.41 0.94 -24.09
CA GLN A 199 -7.88 -0.12 -24.96
C GLN A 199 -7.09 0.51 -26.10
#